data_AF-A0A661PBZ5-F1
#
_entry.id   AF-A0A661PBZ5-F1
#
_cell.length_a   1.000
_cell.length_b   1.000
_cell.length_c   1.000
_cell.angle_alpha   90.00
_cell.angle_beta   90.00
_cell.angle_gamma   90.00
#
_symmetry.space_group_name_H-M   'P 1'
#
loop_
_entity.id
_entity.type
_entity.pdbx_description
1 polymer ?
#
loop_
_entity_poly.entity_id
_entity_poly.type
_entity_poly.pdbx_seq_one_letter_code
_entity_poly.pdbx_strand_id
1 'polypeptide(L)'
;MTKNTDIFQIKSQFDDFDHFVQTIQGWKLTFQQLDRGKFTAELYQINTPEVLISDAHFNRHLIQDGTHPEGMCTFVIMAENSAPFIWRKQEVTEDNSLLVFPKGGELDSTRQAMQGSTSIPSRLQRESSQKDYNGKSTPI
;
A
#
# COMPACT_ATOMS: atom_id res chain seq x y z
N MET A 1 23.82 1.14 6.48
CA MET A 1 22.50 1.04 5.84
C MET A 1 22.70 0.48 4.45
N THR A 2 22.44 -0.81 4.26
CA THR A 2 22.53 -1.49 2.97
C THR A 2 21.36 -1.03 2.11
N LYS A 3 21.63 -0.33 1.00
CA LYS A 3 20.59 0.01 0.02
C LYS A 3 20.11 -1.31 -0.59
N ASN A 4 18.83 -1.61 -0.46
CA ASN A 4 18.22 -2.71 -1.17
C ASN A 4 18.41 -2.43 -2.67
N THR A 5 19.19 -3.27 -3.37
CA THR A 5 19.59 -3.07 -4.78
C THR A 5 18.82 -4.01 -5.71
N ASP A 6 17.99 -4.89 -5.14
CA ASP A 6 17.33 -5.93 -5.89
C ASP A 6 16.18 -5.35 -6.70
N ILE A 7 16.22 -5.61 -8.01
CA ILE A 7 15.12 -5.35 -8.92
C ILE A 7 14.43 -6.68 -9.14
N PHE A 8 13.15 -6.76 -8.79
CA PHE A 8 12.37 -7.95 -9.04
C PHE A 8 10.95 -7.61 -9.46
N GLN A 9 10.35 -8.59 -10.12
CA GLN A 9 8.95 -8.58 -10.49
C GLN A 9 8.31 -9.89 -10.06
N ILE A 10 7.16 -9.79 -9.42
CA ILE A 10 6.29 -10.91 -9.09
C ILE A 10 5.01 -10.74 -9.89
N LYS A 11 4.62 -11.77 -10.63
CA LYS A 11 3.29 -11.88 -11.24
C LYS A 11 2.82 -13.30 -11.01
N SER A 12 1.94 -13.49 -10.03
CA SER A 12 1.58 -14.83 -9.58
C SER A 12 0.17 -14.89 -9.01
N GLN A 13 -0.41 -16.08 -9.07
CA GLN A 13 -1.63 -16.45 -8.37
C GLN A 13 -1.27 -17.41 -7.25
N PHE A 14 -1.97 -17.28 -6.13
CA PHE A 14 -1.76 -18.06 -4.91
C PHE A 14 -3.08 -18.69 -4.51
N ASP A 15 -3.04 -19.95 -4.11
CA ASP A 15 -4.17 -20.62 -3.45
C ASP A 15 -3.82 -21.15 -2.06
N ASP A 16 -2.61 -20.80 -1.60
CA ASP A 16 -2.07 -21.02 -0.26
C ASP A 16 -1.73 -19.66 0.36
N PHE A 17 -2.30 -19.41 1.55
CA PHE A 17 -2.15 -18.15 2.25
C PHE A 17 -0.72 -17.92 2.74
N ASP A 18 -0.08 -18.94 3.29
CA ASP A 18 1.27 -18.84 3.84
C ASP A 18 2.28 -18.59 2.72
N HIS A 19 2.11 -19.25 1.57
CA HIS A 19 2.93 -19.01 0.40
C HIS A 19 2.78 -17.57 -0.11
N PHE A 20 1.57 -17.00 -0.12
CA PHE A 20 1.36 -15.60 -0.46
C PHE A 20 2.12 -14.67 0.49
N VAL A 21 1.95 -14.85 1.80
CA VAL A 21 2.59 -14.02 2.84
C VAL A 21 4.11 -14.10 2.80
N GLN A 22 4.66 -15.28 2.49
CA GLN A 22 6.11 -15.46 2.32
C GLN A 22 6.65 -14.86 1.01
N THR A 23 5.80 -14.71 -0.01
CA THR A 23 6.22 -14.21 -1.33
C THR A 23 6.18 -12.70 -1.43
N ILE A 24 5.21 -12.04 -0.80
CA ILE A 24 5.12 -10.57 -0.84
C ILE A 24 6.34 -9.95 -0.14
N GLN A 25 6.99 -9.00 -0.80
CA GLN A 25 8.22 -8.39 -0.32
C GLN A 25 8.14 -6.86 -0.34
N GLY A 26 9.19 -6.22 0.19
CA GLY A 26 9.35 -4.76 0.18
C GLY A 26 8.62 -4.04 1.32
N TRP A 27 7.53 -4.60 1.83
CA TRP A 27 6.89 -4.12 3.05
C TRP A 27 7.19 -5.00 4.26
N LYS A 28 7.10 -4.42 5.46
CA LYS A 28 7.01 -5.19 6.70
C LYS A 28 5.53 -5.41 7.03
N LEU A 29 4.85 -6.24 6.24
CA LEU A 29 3.44 -6.57 6.44
C LEU A 29 3.27 -7.87 7.21
N THR A 30 2.23 -7.90 8.02
CA THR A 30 1.63 -9.11 8.57
C THR A 30 0.18 -9.19 8.10
N PHE A 31 -0.22 -10.40 7.73
CA PHE A 31 -1.58 -10.67 7.26
C PHE A 31 -2.26 -11.64 8.22
N GLN A 32 -3.56 -11.45 8.43
CA GLN A 32 -4.40 -12.41 9.11
C GLN A 32 -5.72 -12.57 8.36
N GLN A 33 -6.07 -13.80 7.98
CA GLN A 33 -7.39 -14.09 7.40
C GLN A 33 -8.48 -14.09 8.49
N LEU A 34 -9.55 -13.35 8.25
CA LEU A 34 -10.64 -13.17 9.22
C LEU A 34 -11.82 -14.11 9.01
N ASP A 35 -12.12 -14.46 7.76
CA ASP A 35 -13.25 -15.31 7.41
C ASP A 35 -12.82 -16.74 7.06
N ARG A 36 -13.73 -17.70 7.24
CA ARG A 36 -13.47 -19.10 6.91
C ARG A 36 -13.59 -19.33 5.40
N GLY A 37 -12.72 -20.16 4.83
CA GLY A 37 -12.84 -20.63 3.45
C GLY A 37 -11.48 -20.74 2.76
N LYS A 38 -11.50 -21.31 1.54
CA LYS A 38 -10.29 -21.40 0.70
C LYS A 38 -9.82 -20.00 0.32
N PHE A 39 -8.54 -19.73 0.54
CA PHE A 39 -7.85 -18.52 0.13
C PHE A 39 -7.41 -18.61 -1.33
N THR A 40 -7.57 -17.52 -2.06
CA THR A 40 -6.95 -17.29 -3.36
C THR A 40 -6.56 -15.81 -3.48
N ALA A 41 -5.38 -15.54 -4.04
CA ALA A 41 -4.94 -14.18 -4.31
C ALA A 41 -4.23 -14.06 -5.66
N GLU A 42 -4.28 -12.86 -6.23
CA GLU A 42 -3.45 -12.46 -7.36
C GLU A 42 -2.49 -11.37 -6.88
N LEU A 43 -1.23 -11.44 -7.29
CA LEU A 43 -0.21 -10.42 -6.96
C LEU A 43 0.53 -10.02 -8.22
N TYR A 44 0.59 -8.71 -8.44
CA TYR A 44 1.52 -8.05 -9.32
C TYR A 44 2.38 -7.07 -8.50
N GLN A 45 3.67 -7.37 -8.34
CA GLN A 45 4.59 -6.52 -7.59
C GLN A 45 5.82 -6.21 -8.43
N ILE A 46 6.17 -4.94 -8.53
CA ILE A 46 7.45 -4.47 -9.07
C ILE A 46 8.18 -3.79 -7.93
N ASN A 47 9.38 -4.27 -7.63
CA ASN A 47 10.26 -3.64 -6.66
C ASN A 47 11.56 -3.22 -7.31
N THR A 48 11.96 -1.99 -7.03
CA THR A 48 13.24 -1.39 -7.41
C THR A 48 13.75 -0.58 -6.22
N PRO A 49 15.03 -0.16 -6.21
CA PRO A 49 15.54 0.70 -5.15
C PRO A 49 14.81 2.04 -5.00
N GLU A 50 14.03 2.44 -6.01
CA GLU A 50 13.37 3.75 -6.08
C GLU A 50 11.85 3.63 -6.02
N VAL A 51 11.27 2.52 -6.42
CA VAL A 51 9.82 2.38 -6.55
C VAL A 51 9.41 0.97 -6.14
N LEU A 52 8.35 0.90 -5.33
CA LEU A 52 7.62 -0.32 -5.05
C LEU A 52 6.17 -0.15 -5.47
N ILE A 53 5.75 -0.86 -6.52
CA ILE A 53 4.35 -0.93 -6.96
C ILE A 53 3.85 -2.32 -6.59
N SER A 54 2.72 -2.41 -5.89
CA SER A 54 2.11 -3.69 -5.53
C SER A 54 0.61 -3.61 -5.77
N ASP A 55 0.11 -4.45 -6.66
CA ASP A 55 -1.30 -4.66 -6.89
C ASP A 55 -1.66 -6.08 -6.48
N ALA A 56 -2.59 -6.21 -5.54
CA ALA A 56 -2.98 -7.48 -4.97
C ALA A 56 -4.50 -7.57 -4.99
N HIS A 57 -5.03 -8.77 -5.24
CA HIS A 57 -6.47 -9.03 -5.18
C HIS A 57 -6.70 -10.24 -4.29
N PHE A 58 -7.66 -10.15 -3.38
CA PHE A 58 -7.96 -11.19 -2.40
C PHE A 58 -9.43 -11.60 -2.50
N ASN A 59 -9.71 -12.90 -2.39
CA ASN A 59 -11.09 -13.39 -2.28
C ASN A 59 -11.61 -13.47 -0.83
N ARG A 60 -10.77 -13.11 0.15
CA ARG A 60 -11.04 -13.23 1.59
C ARG A 60 -10.79 -11.91 2.30
N HIS A 61 -11.40 -11.75 3.46
CA HIS A 61 -11.18 -10.59 4.32
C HIS A 61 -9.90 -10.77 5.12
N LEU A 62 -8.98 -9.83 4.96
CA LEU A 62 -7.71 -9.82 5.68
C LEU A 62 -7.63 -8.63 6.64
N ILE A 63 -6.90 -8.82 7.75
CA ILE A 63 -6.22 -7.74 8.46
C ILE A 63 -4.84 -7.58 7.82
N GLN A 64 -4.45 -6.34 7.55
CA GLN A 64 -3.10 -5.99 7.14
C GLN A 64 -2.55 -4.96 8.11
N ASP A 65 -1.53 -5.38 8.83
CA ASP A 65 -0.78 -4.53 9.75
C ASP A 65 0.66 -4.44 9.26
N GLY A 66 1.28 -3.28 9.40
CA GLY A 66 2.68 -3.17 9.06
C GLY A 66 3.20 -1.75 8.96
N THR A 67 4.42 -1.65 8.45
CA THR A 67 5.03 -0.36 8.15
C THR A 67 5.36 -0.27 6.67
N HIS A 68 5.08 0.89 6.07
CA HIS A 68 5.54 1.22 4.73
C HIS A 68 7.07 1.06 4.60
N PRO A 69 7.58 0.88 3.37
CA PRO A 69 9.03 0.77 3.14
C PRO A 69 9.79 1.98 3.67
N GLU A 70 10.89 1.75 4.39
CA GLU A 70 11.69 2.82 4.99
C GLU A 70 12.24 3.79 3.92
N GLY A 71 12.13 5.09 4.17
CA GLY A 71 12.61 6.12 3.25
C GLY A 71 11.72 6.34 2.01
N MET A 72 10.59 5.64 1.91
CA MET A 72 9.57 5.86 0.89
C MET A 72 8.37 6.61 1.45
N CYS A 73 7.67 7.33 0.60
CA CYS A 73 6.28 7.68 0.81
C CYS A 73 5.43 6.68 0.05
N THR A 74 4.36 6.23 0.69
CA THR A 74 3.44 5.28 0.11
C THR A 74 2.07 5.92 -0.07
N PHE A 75 1.46 5.59 -1.19
CA PHE A 75 0.07 5.88 -1.43
C PHE A 75 -0.65 4.62 -1.90
N VAL A 76 -1.91 4.49 -1.50
CA VAL A 76 -2.81 3.42 -1.94
C VAL A 76 -3.90 4.07 -2.77
N ILE A 77 -4.13 3.52 -3.96
CA ILE A 77 -5.17 3.98 -4.86
C ILE A 77 -6.27 2.95 -4.77
N MET A 78 -7.45 3.33 -4.28
CA MET A 78 -8.57 2.41 -4.24
C MET A 78 -9.13 2.23 -5.66
N ALA A 79 -9.17 0.98 -6.13
CA ALA A 79 -9.82 0.64 -7.40
C ALA A 79 -11.34 0.84 -7.30
N GLU A 80 -12.00 0.94 -8.45
CA GLU A 80 -13.45 0.98 -8.54
C GLU A 80 -14.08 -0.30 -7.95
N ASN A 81 -15.20 -0.17 -7.22
CA ASN A 81 -15.87 -1.25 -6.51
C ASN A 81 -14.98 -1.95 -5.47
N SER A 82 -14.07 -1.23 -4.83
CA SER A 82 -13.29 -1.79 -3.73
C SER A 82 -14.21 -2.09 -2.54
N ALA A 83 -13.97 -3.22 -1.88
CA ALA A 83 -14.71 -3.54 -0.66
C ALA A 83 -14.43 -2.46 0.41
N PRO A 84 -15.47 -1.98 1.14
CA PRO A 84 -15.25 -1.10 2.27
C PRO A 84 -14.28 -1.72 3.27
N PHE A 85 -13.37 -0.92 3.79
CA PHE A 85 -12.39 -1.37 4.76
C PHE A 85 -12.13 -0.29 5.80
N ILE A 86 -11.54 -0.67 6.93
CA ILE A 86 -11.19 0.26 7.99
C ILE A 86 -9.72 0.58 7.86
N TRP A 87 -9.39 1.85 7.70
CA TRP A 87 -8.03 2.38 7.71
C TRP A 87 -7.86 3.33 8.89
N ARG A 88 -6.89 3.08 9.78
CA ARG A 88 -6.63 3.94 10.96
C ARG A 88 -7.91 4.24 11.77
N LYS A 89 -8.74 3.20 11.96
CA LYS A 89 -10.03 3.28 12.67
C LYS A 89 -11.09 4.15 11.98
N GLN A 90 -10.87 4.54 10.73
CA GLN A 90 -11.84 5.23 9.90
C GLN A 90 -12.33 4.27 8.81
N GLU A 91 -13.64 4.23 8.62
CA GLU A 91 -14.21 3.48 7.51
C GLU A 91 -13.94 4.24 6.20
N VAL A 92 -13.40 3.54 5.22
CA VAL A 92 -13.19 4.04 3.85
C VAL A 92 -14.17 3.30 2.96
N THR A 93 -15.09 4.04 2.36
CA THR A 93 -16.21 3.48 1.56
C THR A 93 -16.20 3.99 0.12
N GLU A 94 -15.41 5.03 -0.15
CA GLU A 94 -15.38 5.76 -1.40
C GLU A 94 -14.38 5.13 -2.38
N ASP A 95 -14.89 4.73 -3.54
CA ASP A 95 -14.07 4.34 -4.68
C ASP A 95 -13.20 5.51 -5.18
N ASN A 96 -12.12 5.19 -5.90
CA ASN A 96 -11.19 6.17 -6.47
C ASN A 96 -10.55 7.11 -5.44
N SER A 97 -10.46 6.67 -4.18
CA SER A 97 -9.80 7.39 -3.10
C SER A 97 -8.29 7.18 -3.11
N LEU A 98 -7.54 8.24 -2.80
CA LEU A 98 -6.09 8.19 -2.60
C LEU A 98 -5.78 8.25 -1.10
N LEU A 99 -5.18 7.20 -0.57
CA LEU A 99 -4.76 7.13 0.82
C LEU A 99 -3.27 7.44 0.89
N VAL A 100 -2.91 8.52 1.58
CA VAL A 100 -1.52 8.96 1.69
C VAL A 100 -0.95 8.54 3.06
N PHE A 101 0.13 7.78 3.04
CA PHE A 101 0.84 7.38 4.24
C PHE A 101 1.84 8.47 4.59
N PRO A 102 1.68 9.16 5.74
CA PRO A 102 2.67 10.15 6.15
C PRO A 102 4.01 9.45 6.39
N LYS A 103 5.10 10.17 6.12
CA LYS A 103 6.47 9.67 6.34
C LYS A 103 6.62 9.14 7.78
N GLY A 104 7.02 7.90 7.94
CA GLY A 104 7.13 7.26 9.27
C GLY A 104 5.81 6.77 9.87
N GLY A 105 4.70 6.84 9.15
CA GLY A 105 3.39 6.36 9.60
C GLY A 105 3.21 4.85 9.49
N GLU A 106 2.48 4.27 10.44
CA GLU A 106 2.10 2.85 10.42
C GLU A 106 0.87 2.62 9.53
N LEU A 107 0.79 1.40 8.95
CA LEU A 107 -0.39 0.82 8.33
C LEU A 107 -1.11 0.00 9.42
N ASP A 108 -2.33 0.42 9.74
CA ASP A 108 -3.31 -0.31 10.54
C ASP A 108 -4.57 -0.34 9.69
N SER A 109 -4.89 -1.52 9.13
CA SER A 109 -6.07 -1.70 8.30
C SER A 109 -6.77 -3.04 8.55
N THR A 110 -8.09 -2.98 8.71
CA THR A 110 -8.91 -4.17 8.99
C THR A 110 -10.04 -4.30 7.96
N ARG A 111 -10.33 -5.55 7.55
CA ARG A 111 -11.30 -5.95 6.50
C ARG A 111 -10.95 -5.46 5.11
N GLN A 112 -9.85 -5.93 4.54
CA GLN A 112 -9.39 -5.46 3.24
C GLN A 112 -9.66 -6.43 2.09
N ALA A 113 -10.17 -5.89 0.98
CA ALA A 113 -9.69 -6.22 -0.36
C ALA A 113 -8.97 -4.96 -0.87
N MET A 114 -7.67 -4.81 -0.57
CA MET A 114 -6.87 -3.73 -1.19
C MET A 114 -6.71 -4.08 -2.65
N GLN A 115 -6.77 -3.11 -3.54
CA GLN A 115 -6.42 -3.23 -4.95
C GLN A 115 -5.43 -2.09 -5.22
N GLY A 116 -4.15 -2.40 -5.45
CA GLY A 116 -3.13 -1.40 -5.76
C GLY A 116 -2.54 -0.54 -4.61
N SER A 117 -1.22 -0.51 -4.52
CA SER A 117 -0.42 0.42 -3.74
C SER A 117 0.83 0.81 -4.54
N THR A 118 1.31 2.03 -4.35
CA THR A 118 2.56 2.50 -4.95
C THR A 118 3.35 3.30 -3.93
N SER A 119 4.64 3.01 -3.84
CA SER A 119 5.59 3.68 -2.97
C SER A 119 6.73 4.24 -3.79
N ILE A 120 7.09 5.50 -3.51
CA ILE A 120 8.17 6.23 -4.18
C ILE A 120 9.08 6.85 -3.11
N PRO A 121 10.34 7.22 -3.41
CA PRO A 121 11.26 7.72 -2.40
C PRO A 121 10.76 9.06 -1.87
N SER A 122 10.85 9.29 -0.55
CA SER A 122 10.35 10.54 0.05
C SER A 122 11.02 11.79 -0.53
N ARG A 123 12.26 11.66 -1.04
CA ARG A 123 13.00 12.75 -1.73
C ARG A 123 12.34 13.23 -3.02
N LEU A 124 11.48 12.42 -3.63
CA LEU A 124 10.74 12.79 -4.86
C LEU A 124 9.45 13.56 -4.54
N GLN A 125 9.05 13.67 -3.27
CA GLN A 125 7.89 14.48 -2.85
C GLN A 125 8.19 15.99 -2.76
N ARG A 126 9.15 16.53 -3.51
CA ARG A 126 9.50 17.96 -3.40
C ARG A 126 8.30 18.86 -3.75
N GLU A 127 7.80 19.49 -2.69
CA GLU A 127 7.13 20.79 -2.60
C GLU A 127 6.19 21.15 -3.77
N SER A 128 4.98 20.61 -3.76
CA SER A 128 3.83 21.44 -4.12
C SER A 128 3.63 22.48 -3.01
N SER A 129 4.53 23.47 -2.95
CA SER A 129 4.17 24.75 -2.36
C SER A 129 3.00 25.25 -3.20
N GLN A 130 1.82 25.27 -2.59
CA GLN A 130 0.62 25.85 -3.15
C GLN A 130 0.93 27.33 -3.39
N LYS A 131 1.30 27.68 -4.62
CA LYS A 131 1.21 29.06 -5.07
C LYS A 131 -0.29 29.29 -5.25
N ASP A 132 -0.89 30.04 -4.34
CA ASP A 132 -2.18 30.65 -4.61
C ASP A 132 -2.11 31.35 -5.96
N TYR A 133 -3.21 31.32 -6.72
CA TYR A 133 -3.35 31.93 -8.06
C TYR A 133 -2.99 33.44 -8.11
N ASN A 134 -2.61 34.05 -6.98
CA ASN A 134 -2.17 35.45 -6.82
C ASN A 134 -0.76 35.64 -6.21
N GLY A 135 0.07 34.59 -6.07
CA GLY A 135 1.51 34.76 -5.83
C GLY A 135 1.92 35.49 -4.54
N LYS A 136 1.20 35.33 -3.42
CA LYS A 136 1.64 35.82 -2.11
C LYS A 136 1.70 34.71 -1.08
N SER A 137 2.85 34.55 -0.43
CA SER A 137 3.03 33.71 0.75
C SER A 137 2.55 34.45 2.00
N THR A 138 1.80 33.75 2.86
CA THR A 138 1.50 34.21 4.22
C THR A 138 1.97 33.14 5.20
N PRO A 139 2.77 33.47 6.23
CA PRO A 139 3.28 32.48 7.15
C PRO A 139 2.27 32.17 8.27
N ILE A 140 2.15 30.89 8.62
CA ILE A 140 2.00 30.44 10.01
C ILE A 140 2.91 29.23 10.19
#